data_AF-A0A3D2WNX8-F1
#
_entry.id   AF-A0A3D2WNX8-F1
#
_cell.length_a   1.000
_cell.length_b   1.000
_cell.length_c   1.000
_cell.angle_alpha   90.00
_cell.angle_beta   90.00
_cell.angle_gamma   90.00
#
_symmetry.space_group_name_H-M   'P 1'
#
loop_
_entity.id
_entity.type
_entity.pdbx_description
1 polymer ?
#
loop_
_entity_poly.entity_id
_entity_poly.type
_entity_poly.pdbx_seq_one_letter_code
_entity_poly.pdbx_strand_id
1 'polypeptide(L)'
;RGIDAVSPLSLCVTDILLRRAKDQSLEQVFNEDYWAAAKLYKEGDLREGVCAKVIDKREPNWQYDFDDINQTVRQAYTPPDMMAQVLRQKIRWDE
;
A
#
# COMPACT_ATOMS: atom_id res chain seq x y z
N ARG A 1 -20.62 -6.82 -2.29
CA ARG A 1 -19.52 -7.37 -3.12
C ARG A 1 -18.52 -8.02 -2.18
N GLY A 2 -18.00 -9.19 -2.52
CA GLY A 2 -17.05 -9.93 -1.68
C GLY A 2 -15.61 -9.45 -1.83
N ILE A 3 -14.69 -10.15 -1.15
CA ILE A 3 -13.25 -9.87 -1.16
C ILE A 3 -12.63 -10.01 -2.56
N ASP A 4 -13.26 -10.77 -3.45
CA ASP A 4 -12.75 -11.03 -4.80
C ASP A 4 -12.82 -9.81 -5.74
N ALA A 5 -13.56 -8.76 -5.36
CA ALA A 5 -13.74 -7.56 -6.17
C ALA A 5 -12.81 -6.39 -5.77
N VAL A 6 -11.99 -6.55 -4.72
CA VAL A 6 -11.05 -5.51 -4.27
C VAL A 6 -9.64 -5.79 -4.78
N SER A 7 -8.76 -4.79 -4.75
CA SER A 7 -7.35 -4.93 -5.14
C SER A 7 -6.65 -5.99 -4.27
N PRO A 8 -6.14 -7.09 -4.87
CA PRO A 8 -5.38 -8.11 -4.12
C PRO A 8 -4.15 -7.54 -3.45
N LEU A 9 -3.48 -6.58 -4.09
CA LEU A 9 -2.37 -5.84 -3.51
C LEU A 9 -2.80 -5.06 -2.25
N SER A 10 -3.92 -4.34 -2.30
CA SER A 10 -4.40 -3.56 -1.16
C SER A 10 -4.74 -4.45 0.04
N LEU A 11 -5.33 -5.64 -0.20
CA LEU A 11 -5.57 -6.64 0.85
C LEU A 11 -4.26 -7.15 1.45
N CYS A 12 -3.26 -7.45 0.61
CA CYS A 12 -1.95 -7.87 1.04
C CYS A 12 -1.29 -6.83 1.95
N VAL A 13 -1.25 -5.57 1.52
CA VAL A 13 -0.67 -4.47 2.31
C VAL A 13 -1.43 -4.28 3.62
N THR A 14 -2.76 -4.34 3.58
CA THR A 14 -3.60 -4.23 4.78
C THR A 14 -3.31 -5.35 5.79
N ASP A 15 -3.18 -6.61 5.34
CA ASP A 15 -2.81 -7.76 6.20
C ASP A 15 -1.41 -7.56 6.82
N ILE A 16 -0.43 -7.08 6.05
CA ILE A 16 0.92 -6.78 6.55
C ILE A 16 0.86 -5.73 7.67
N LEU A 17 0.21 -4.59 7.42
CA LEU A 17 0.14 -3.48 8.38
C LEU A 17 -0.62 -3.87 9.65
N LEU A 18 -1.75 -4.58 9.53
CA LEU A 18 -2.53 -5.02 10.68
C LEU A 18 -1.76 -6.02 11.56
N ARG A 19 -0.98 -6.93 10.96
CA ARG A 19 -0.16 -7.88 11.73
C ARG A 19 0.96 -7.17 12.49
N ARG A 20 1.59 -6.16 11.88
CA ARG A 20 2.68 -5.40 12.49
C ARG A 20 2.17 -4.45 13.58
N ALA A 21 1.04 -3.80 13.35
CA ALA A 21 0.44 -2.83 14.27
C ALA A 21 0.16 -3.42 15.66
N LYS A 22 -0.05 -4.74 15.76
CA LYS A 22 -0.29 -5.45 17.03
C LYS A 22 0.80 -5.19 18.07
N ASP A 23 2.06 -5.07 17.63
CA ASP A 23 3.23 -4.97 18.51
C ASP A 23 3.87 -3.55 18.45
N GLN A 24 3.13 -2.56 17.94
CA GLN A 24 3.63 -1.21 17.67
C GLN A 24 2.93 -0.13 18.51
N SER A 25 3.62 0.98 18.73
CA SER A 25 3.02 2.22 19.21
C SER A 25 2.23 2.91 18.09
N LEU A 26 1.32 3.82 18.47
CA LEU A 26 0.56 4.61 17.50
C LEU A 26 1.46 5.44 16.56
N GLU A 27 2.57 5.97 17.07
CA GLU A 27 3.54 6.71 16.26
C GLU A 27 4.20 5.80 15.21
N GLN A 28 4.53 4.56 15.57
CA GLN A 28 5.09 3.59 14.63
C GLN A 28 4.07 3.23 13.55
N VAL A 29 2.80 3.01 13.92
CA VAL A 29 1.72 2.76 12.97
C VAL A 29 1.57 3.91 11.98
N PHE A 30 1.53 5.16 12.44
CA PHE A 30 1.44 6.32 11.53
C PHE A 30 2.62 6.45 10.57
N ASN A 31 3.83 6.10 11.01
CA ASN A 31 5.00 6.10 10.13
C ASN A 31 4.89 5.02 9.05
N GLU A 32 4.42 3.82 9.39
CA GLU A 32 4.21 2.74 8.43
C GLU A 32 3.05 3.03 7.47
N ASP A 33 1.94 3.58 7.97
CA ASP A 33 0.81 4.02 7.13
C ASP A 33 1.26 5.09 6.13
N TYR A 34 2.07 6.05 6.56
CA TYR A 34 2.61 7.07 5.66
C TYR A 34 3.50 6.46 4.57
N TRP A 35 4.40 5.54 4.93
CA TRP A 35 5.24 4.85 3.96
C TRP A 35 4.41 4.03 2.96
N ALA A 36 3.43 3.27 3.46
CA ALA A 36 2.57 2.43 2.63
C ALA A 36 1.70 3.28 1.69
N ALA A 37 1.15 4.40 2.17
CA ALA A 37 0.39 5.33 1.35
C ALA A 37 1.25 5.92 0.22
N ALA A 38 2.47 6.37 0.51
CA ALA A 38 3.39 6.89 -0.51
C ALA A 38 3.77 5.82 -1.55
N LYS A 39 4.02 4.58 -1.10
CA LYS A 39 4.34 3.45 -1.97
C LYS A 39 3.17 3.07 -2.87
N LEU A 40 1.96 2.93 -2.32
CA LEU A 40 0.74 2.62 -3.07
C LEU A 40 0.34 3.73 -4.05
N TYR A 41 0.58 4.99 -3.69
CA TYR A 41 0.35 6.11 -4.60
C TYR A 41 1.28 6.07 -5.81
N LYS A 42 2.56 5.73 -5.60
CA LYS A 42 3.59 5.73 -6.64
C LYS A 42 3.57 4.47 -7.51
N GLU A 43 3.37 3.31 -6.90
CA GLU A 43 3.65 2.00 -7.51
C GLU A 43 2.48 1.00 -7.41
N GLY A 44 1.39 1.35 -6.71
CA GLY A 44 0.26 0.47 -6.48
C GLY A 44 -1.01 0.85 -7.24
N ASP A 45 -2.13 0.25 -6.82
CA ASP A 45 -3.43 0.32 -7.51
C ASP A 45 -4.24 1.59 -7.23
N LEU A 46 -3.76 2.52 -6.38
CA LEU A 46 -4.57 3.65 -5.90
C LEU A 46 -5.10 4.51 -7.06
N ARG A 47 -4.22 4.86 -8.01
CA ARG A 47 -4.59 5.67 -9.17
C ARG A 47 -5.68 4.99 -10.01
N GLU A 48 -5.49 3.72 -10.33
CA GLU A 48 -6.46 2.95 -11.13
C GLU A 48 -7.78 2.77 -10.38
N GLY A 49 -7.74 2.47 -9.08
CA GLY A 49 -8.95 2.37 -8.26
C GLY A 49 -9.77 3.65 -8.27
N VAL A 50 -9.11 4.82 -8.13
CA VAL A 50 -9.77 6.13 -8.20
C VAL A 50 -10.30 6.40 -9.60
N CYS A 51 -9.48 6.23 -10.65
CA CYS A 51 -9.90 6.44 -12.03
C CYS A 51 -11.11 5.56 -12.37
N ALA A 52 -11.03 4.26 -12.13
CA ALA A 52 -12.10 3.33 -12.45
C ALA A 52 -13.39 3.59 -11.65
N LYS A 53 -13.32 3.76 -10.33
CA LYS A 53 -14.53 3.86 -9.47
C LYS A 53 -15.11 5.27 -9.39
N VAL A 54 -14.25 6.29 -9.35
CA VAL A 54 -14.67 7.67 -9.09
C VAL A 54 -14.87 8.45 -10.37
N ILE A 55 -14.02 8.24 -11.39
CA ILE A 55 -14.06 9.02 -12.63
C ILE A 55 -14.85 8.26 -13.70
N ASP A 56 -14.35 7.10 -14.13
CA ASP A 56 -14.83 6.34 -15.29
C ASP A 56 -16.08 5.49 -15.00
N LYS A 57 -16.38 5.23 -13.71
CA LYS A 57 -17.51 4.40 -13.25
C LYS A 57 -17.53 2.97 -13.81
N ARG A 58 -16.36 2.35 -13.92
CA ARG A 58 -16.15 0.97 -14.39
C ARG A 58 -15.55 0.08 -13.30
N GLU A 59 -15.33 -1.18 -13.64
CA GLU A 59 -14.49 -2.04 -12.83
C GLU A 59 -12.99 -1.71 -13.05
N PRO A 60 -12.20 -1.71 -11.97
CA PRO A 60 -10.77 -1.46 -12.03
C PRO A 60 -10.01 -2.67 -12.59
N ASN A 61 -8.93 -2.39 -13.29
CA ASN A 61 -7.97 -3.39 -13.75
C ASN A 61 -6.80 -3.43 -12.76
N TRP A 62 -6.91 -4.27 -11.75
CA TRP A 62 -5.85 -4.39 -10.73
C TRP A 62 -4.56 -4.91 -11.34
N GLN A 63 -3.42 -4.45 -10.79
CA GLN A 63 -2.09 -4.85 -11.27
C GLN A 63 -1.79 -6.34 -11.05
N TYR A 64 -2.42 -6.95 -10.04
CA TYR A 64 -2.15 -8.31 -9.60
C TYR A 64 -3.46 -9.06 -9.41
N ASP A 65 -3.45 -10.35 -9.75
CA ASP A 65 -4.42 -11.31 -9.25
C ASP A 65 -3.97 -11.89 -7.89
N PHE A 66 -4.84 -12.63 -7.20
CA PHE A 66 -4.50 -13.21 -5.90
C PHE A 66 -3.31 -14.19 -5.97
N ASP A 67 -3.20 -14.95 -7.06
CA ASP A 67 -2.11 -15.90 -7.29
C ASP A 67 -0.75 -15.20 -7.50
N ASP A 68 -0.76 -13.92 -7.92
CA ASP A 68 0.46 -13.13 -8.10
C ASP A 68 1.02 -12.59 -6.78
N ILE A 69 0.24 -12.60 -5.70
CA ILE A 69 0.64 -12.10 -4.36
C ILE A 69 1.57 -13.11 -3.66
N ASN A 70 2.74 -13.29 -4.27
CA ASN A 70 3.80 -14.14 -3.76
C ASN A 70 4.69 -13.39 -2.74
N GLN A 71 5.69 -14.09 -2.22
CA GLN A 71 6.60 -13.56 -1.19
C GLN A 71 7.37 -12.33 -1.67
N THR A 72 7.72 -12.25 -2.96
CA THR A 72 8.44 -11.12 -3.54
C THR A 72 7.59 -9.85 -3.49
N VAL A 73 6.31 -9.93 -3.88
CA VAL A 73 5.37 -8.80 -3.80
C VAL A 73 5.16 -8.39 -2.34
N ARG A 74 4.92 -9.36 -1.44
CA ARG A 74 4.76 -9.11 0.00
C ARG A 74 5.95 -8.34 0.58
N GLN A 75 7.18 -8.77 0.27
CA GLN A 75 8.40 -8.11 0.74
C GLN A 75 8.55 -6.69 0.19
N ALA A 76 8.23 -6.46 -1.10
CA ALA A 76 8.31 -5.14 -1.72
C ALA A 76 7.38 -4.10 -1.07
N TYR A 77 6.30 -4.56 -0.44
CA TYR A 77 5.31 -3.72 0.25
C TYR A 77 5.34 -3.88 1.78
N THR A 78 6.38 -4.49 2.35
CA THR A 78 6.58 -4.53 3.79
C THR A 78 7.38 -3.30 4.23
N PRO A 79 6.86 -2.47 5.16
CA PRO A 79 7.60 -1.32 5.67
C PRO A 79 8.96 -1.76 6.26
N PRO A 80 10.09 -1.11 5.91
CA PRO A 80 11.36 -1.42 6.53
C PRO A 80 11.39 -1.09 8.03
N ASP A 81 12.10 -1.90 8.82
CA ASP A 81 12.12 -1.76 10.28
C ASP A 81 12.72 -0.42 10.78
N MET A 82 13.54 0.24 9.97
CA MET A 82 14.07 1.58 10.24
C MET A 82 13.42 2.66 9.36
N MET A 83 12.19 3.06 9.73
CA MET A 83 11.43 4.16 9.09
C MET A 83 12.13 5.52 9.17
N ALA A 84 12.76 5.83 10.30
CA ALA A 84 13.29 7.16 10.61
C ALA A 84 14.37 7.65 9.63
N GLN A 85 15.11 6.75 8.97
CA GLN A 85 16.09 7.13 7.95
C GLN A 85 15.44 7.40 6.59
N VAL A 86 14.40 6.66 6.20
CA VAL A 86 13.72 6.81 4.91
C VAL A 86 12.91 8.10 4.86
N LEU A 87 12.20 8.44 5.93
CA LEU A 87 11.35 9.64 5.98
C LEU A 87 12.14 10.95 6.15
N ARG A 88 13.33 10.91 6.77
CA ARG A 88 14.19 12.09 6.97
C ARG A 88 15.06 12.45 5.77
N GLN A 89 15.20 11.57 4.78
CA GLN A 89 16.06 11.82 3.61
C GLN A 89 15.48 12.78 2.56
N LYS A 90 14.44 13.54 2.91
CA LYS A 90 13.85 14.63 2.11
C LYS A 90 13.21 14.13 0.81
N ILE A 91 11.88 14.02 0.86
CA ILE A 91 11.07 14.49 -0.26
C ILE A 91 11.41 15.98 -0.41
N ARG A 92 12.27 16.32 -1.37
CA ARG A 92 12.31 17.67 -1.90
C ARG A 92 11.14 17.76 -2.86
N TRP A 93 10.16 18.59 -2.52
CA TRP A 93 9.28 19.13 -3.53
C TRP A 93 10.12 20.17 -4.26
N ASP A 94 10.56 19.85 -5.47
CA ASP A 94 11.11 20.89 -6.35
C ASP A 94 9.94 21.84 -6.69
N GLU A 95 10.15 23.14 -6.45
CA GLU A 95 9.21 24.22 -6.78
C GLU A 95 8.97 24.37 -8.28
#